data_AF-A0A4E0QW44-F1
#
_entry.id   AF-A0A4E0QW44-F1
#
_cell.length_a   1.000
_cell.length_b   1.000
_cell.length_c   1.000
_cell.angle_alpha   90.00
_cell.angle_beta   90.00
_cell.angle_gamma   90.00
#
_symmetry.space_group_name_H-M   'P 1'
#
loop_
_entity.id
_entity.type
_entity.pdbx_description
1 polymer ?
#
loop_
_entity_poly.entity_id
_entity_poly.type
_entity_poly.pdbx_seq_one_letter_code
_entity_poly.pdbx_strand_id
1 'polypeptide(L)'
;MEMSKFMESLEILSLVLQFNRVLRTVNLSRNCIGSEGGEHLADPISSNDTLTHLDLSWNCIVNAGSVAIVQSLKENIGLQSLNFSWNTLVKTAGTELARAIHENTSLVELRIRGCRIDDNVAEAVGQSLFTGSMEESKLVIVDLSRNPISTRGVLRLLAQLKRMETTKLKEIILEDISFDCPCMQLVEEINQKLPELQIIHGPELIVGNTVQDIKSEGGKFADLFSLLRLGIRYDGRRLVDVLLEMDTEHTQLVTVEQFVEALTKLSVNYRRSQIREVSQRLSRQSDGKIYYGDYLHVNIRNPSELEDTARI
;
A
#
# COMPACT_ATOMS: atom_id res chain seq x y z
N MET A 1 23.58 -29.06 -12.58
CA MET A 1 24.13 -29.92 -11.51
C MET A 1 23.96 -29.28 -10.13
N GLU A 2 24.22 -27.98 -9.94
CA GLU A 2 24.02 -27.30 -8.65
C GLU A 2 22.55 -27.18 -8.22
N MET A 3 21.63 -26.80 -9.13
CA MET A 3 20.19 -26.75 -8.82
C MET A 3 19.59 -28.11 -8.40
N SER A 4 20.10 -29.21 -8.95
CA SER A 4 19.62 -30.57 -8.63
C SER A 4 20.05 -31.01 -7.23
N LYS A 5 21.27 -30.66 -6.80
CA LYS A 5 21.73 -30.94 -5.42
C LYS A 5 21.00 -30.08 -4.38
N PHE A 6 20.64 -28.85 -4.76
CA PHE A 6 19.86 -27.97 -3.90
C PHE A 6 18.45 -28.54 -3.67
N MET A 7 17.77 -29.00 -4.72
CA MET A 7 16.45 -29.63 -4.59
C MET A 7 16.51 -30.92 -3.77
N GLU A 8 17.50 -31.79 -3.99
CA GLU A 8 17.70 -32.99 -3.17
C GLU A 8 17.90 -32.65 -1.69
N SER A 9 18.63 -31.56 -1.40
CA SER A 9 18.82 -31.07 -0.03
C SER A 9 17.52 -30.53 0.57
N LEU A 10 16.69 -29.85 -0.23
CA LEU A 10 15.37 -29.38 0.19
C LEU A 10 14.40 -30.52 0.47
N GLU A 11 14.40 -31.58 -0.33
CA GLU A 11 13.58 -32.78 -0.08
C GLU A 11 13.94 -33.43 1.26
N ILE A 12 15.24 -33.59 1.54
CA ILE A 12 15.72 -34.10 2.83
C ILE A 12 15.27 -33.18 3.98
N LEU A 13 15.40 -31.86 3.80
CA LEU A 13 14.95 -30.89 4.80
C LEU A 13 13.42 -30.98 5.01
N SER A 14 12.63 -31.11 3.95
CA SER A 14 11.18 -31.29 4.04
C SER A 14 10.83 -32.53 4.87
N LEU A 15 11.51 -33.66 4.66
CA LEU A 15 11.32 -34.86 5.47
C LEU A 15 11.70 -34.62 6.94
N VAL A 16 12.82 -33.95 7.20
CA VAL A 16 13.22 -33.57 8.57
C VAL A 16 12.14 -32.70 9.20
N LEU A 17 11.66 -31.67 8.51
CA LEU A 17 10.59 -30.80 9.02
C LEU A 17 9.29 -31.56 9.21
N GLN A 18 8.95 -32.55 8.39
CA GLN A 18 7.68 -33.27 8.54
C GLN A 18 7.65 -34.17 9.78
N PHE A 19 8.76 -34.85 10.08
CA PHE A 19 8.80 -35.86 11.15
C PHE A 19 9.46 -35.40 12.44
N ASN A 20 10.22 -34.31 12.42
CA ASN A 20 10.88 -33.80 13.61
C ASN A 20 9.86 -33.16 14.57
N ARG A 21 9.82 -33.67 15.80
CA ARG A 21 8.91 -33.20 16.88
C ARG A 21 9.62 -32.36 17.95
N VAL A 22 10.89 -32.01 17.73
CA VAL A 22 11.75 -31.27 18.68
C VAL A 22 12.04 -29.85 18.20
N LEU A 23 12.24 -29.65 16.89
CA LEU A 23 12.52 -28.34 16.31
C LEU A 23 11.35 -27.38 16.59
N ARG A 24 11.71 -26.15 16.98
CA ARG A 24 10.75 -25.07 17.27
C ARG A 24 10.92 -23.87 16.34
N THR A 25 12.14 -23.60 15.91
CA THR A 25 12.47 -22.43 15.09
C THR A 25 13.35 -22.84 13.95
N VAL A 26 12.99 -22.41 12.74
CA VAL A 26 13.75 -22.65 11.52
C VAL A 26 13.81 -21.37 10.71
N ASN A 27 15.01 -20.98 10.29
CA ASN A 27 15.23 -19.85 9.40
C ASN A 27 15.79 -20.36 8.07
N LEU A 28 14.98 -20.27 7.02
CA LEU A 28 15.35 -20.59 5.64
C LEU A 28 15.38 -19.34 4.77
N SER A 29 15.47 -18.14 5.34
CA SER A 29 15.50 -16.91 4.57
C SER A 29 16.69 -16.87 3.60
N ARG A 30 16.49 -16.26 2.42
CA ARG A 30 17.55 -16.01 1.42
C ARG A 30 18.24 -17.26 0.86
N ASN A 31 17.50 -18.36 0.69
CA ASN A 31 18.02 -19.62 0.13
C ASN A 31 17.57 -19.90 -1.32
N CYS A 32 16.83 -18.99 -1.98
CA CYS A 32 16.36 -19.19 -3.36
C CYS A 32 15.53 -20.49 -3.54
N ILE A 33 14.69 -20.82 -2.56
CA ILE A 33 13.84 -22.03 -2.55
C ILE A 33 12.99 -22.16 -3.84
N GLY A 34 12.52 -21.04 -4.39
CA GLY A 34 11.75 -21.04 -5.63
C GLY A 34 10.33 -21.59 -5.50
N SER A 35 9.61 -21.71 -6.62
CA SER A 35 8.23 -22.26 -6.63
C SER A 35 8.22 -23.73 -6.21
N GLU A 36 9.05 -24.56 -6.84
CA GLU A 36 9.08 -26.01 -6.60
C GLU A 36 9.43 -26.34 -5.14
N GLY A 37 10.45 -25.70 -4.58
CA GLY A 37 10.77 -25.87 -3.16
C GLY A 37 9.66 -25.40 -2.22
N GLY A 38 8.87 -24.37 -2.61
CA GLY A 38 7.68 -23.96 -1.87
C GLY A 38 6.60 -25.03 -1.84
N GLU A 39 6.41 -25.76 -2.93
CA GLU A 39 5.49 -26.91 -3.01
C GLU A 39 5.97 -28.05 -2.09
N HIS A 40 7.26 -28.38 -2.11
CA HIS A 40 7.83 -29.40 -1.23
C HIS A 40 7.79 -29.06 0.26
N LEU A 41 7.75 -27.78 0.61
CA LEU A 41 7.64 -27.33 2.01
C LEU A 41 6.19 -27.27 2.50
N ALA A 42 5.19 -27.39 1.62
CA ALA A 42 3.78 -27.26 2.01
C ALA A 42 3.32 -28.37 2.95
N ASP A 43 3.57 -29.65 2.62
CA ASP A 43 3.13 -30.78 3.46
C ASP A 43 3.82 -30.82 4.85
N PRO A 44 5.15 -30.59 4.96
CA PRO A 44 5.81 -30.44 6.25
C PRO A 44 5.23 -29.29 7.07
N ILE A 45 4.92 -28.16 6.43
CA ILE A 45 4.30 -27.01 7.11
C ILE A 45 2.89 -27.36 7.55
N SER A 46 2.05 -28.01 6.74
CA SER A 46 0.67 -28.36 7.16
C SER A 46 0.67 -29.29 8.38
N SER A 47 1.52 -30.33 8.35
CA SER A 47 1.45 -31.45 9.30
C SER A 47 2.35 -31.35 10.53
N ASN A 48 3.28 -30.38 10.59
CA ASN A 48 4.14 -30.18 11.76
C ASN A 48 3.44 -29.32 12.83
N ASP A 49 3.17 -29.93 13.99
CA ASP A 49 2.52 -29.33 15.16
C ASP A 49 3.50 -28.83 16.23
N THR A 50 4.80 -28.97 15.98
CA THR A 50 5.88 -28.62 16.92
C THR A 50 6.70 -27.41 16.50
N LEU A 51 6.82 -27.15 15.20
CA LEU A 51 7.50 -25.98 14.67
C LEU A 51 6.63 -24.74 14.95
N THR A 52 7.16 -23.80 15.72
CA THR A 52 6.43 -22.59 16.13
C THR A 52 6.88 -21.35 15.35
N HIS A 53 8.10 -21.31 14.83
CA HIS A 53 8.64 -20.15 14.11
C HIS A 53 9.31 -20.57 12.80
N LEU A 54 8.89 -20.00 11.69
CA LEU A 54 9.45 -20.26 10.37
C LEU A 54 9.71 -18.95 9.61
N ASP A 55 10.94 -18.76 9.16
CA ASP A 55 11.31 -17.68 8.24
C ASP A 55 11.58 -18.23 6.84
N LEU A 56 10.73 -17.87 5.89
CA LEU A 56 10.83 -18.15 4.46
C LEU A 56 11.09 -16.88 3.63
N SER A 57 11.51 -15.78 4.25
CA SER A 57 11.65 -14.51 3.55
C SER A 57 12.75 -14.53 2.49
N TRP A 58 12.58 -13.73 1.42
CA TRP A 58 13.57 -13.62 0.33
C TRP A 58 13.92 -14.94 -0.36
N ASN A 59 12.93 -15.76 -0.70
CA ASN A 59 13.18 -17.07 -1.30
C ASN A 59 12.67 -17.25 -2.73
N CYS A 60 12.13 -16.19 -3.33
CA CYS A 60 11.54 -16.24 -4.67
C CYS A 60 10.47 -17.35 -4.79
N ILE A 61 9.74 -17.62 -3.70
CA ILE A 61 8.58 -18.52 -3.73
C ILE A 61 7.44 -17.77 -4.43
N VAL A 62 6.98 -18.32 -5.55
CA VAL A 62 6.00 -17.70 -6.45
C VAL A 62 4.98 -18.73 -6.91
N ASN A 63 3.94 -18.31 -7.64
CA ASN A 63 3.01 -19.20 -8.35
C ASN A 63 2.47 -20.34 -7.49
N ALA A 64 2.59 -21.59 -7.94
CA ALA A 64 2.11 -22.78 -7.25
C ALA A 64 2.73 -22.95 -5.86
N GLY A 65 4.04 -22.68 -5.71
CA GLY A 65 4.69 -22.71 -4.39
C GLY A 65 4.07 -21.72 -3.41
N SER A 66 3.74 -20.50 -3.86
CA SER A 66 3.09 -19.51 -2.98
C SER A 66 1.67 -19.93 -2.57
N VAL A 67 0.92 -20.58 -3.47
CA VAL A 67 -0.42 -21.11 -3.17
C VAL A 67 -0.31 -22.26 -2.17
N ALA A 68 0.63 -23.19 -2.38
CA ALA A 68 0.82 -24.35 -1.54
C ALA A 68 1.20 -23.97 -0.10
N ILE A 69 2.13 -23.02 0.08
CA ILE A 69 2.51 -22.50 1.39
C ILE A 69 1.32 -21.83 2.08
N VAL A 70 0.52 -21.04 1.37
CA VAL A 70 -0.63 -20.36 1.98
C VAL A 70 -1.74 -21.34 2.35
N GLN A 71 -1.96 -22.38 1.54
CA GLN A 71 -2.94 -23.42 1.83
C GLN A 71 -2.56 -24.26 3.05
N SER A 72 -1.27 -24.58 3.21
CA SER A 72 -0.81 -25.38 4.35
C SER A 72 -1.02 -24.69 5.70
N LEU A 73 -1.09 -23.35 5.73
CA LEU A 73 -1.39 -22.61 6.96
C LEU A 73 -2.78 -22.90 7.52
N LYS A 74 -3.76 -23.30 6.70
CA LYS A 74 -5.12 -23.57 7.18
C LYS A 74 -5.19 -24.75 8.13
N GLU A 75 -4.42 -25.78 7.81
CA GLU A 75 -4.41 -27.05 8.52
C GLU A 75 -3.39 -27.04 9.67
N ASN A 76 -2.40 -26.16 9.60
CA ASN A 76 -1.35 -26.11 10.60
C ASN A 76 -1.87 -25.62 11.97
N ILE A 77 -1.62 -26.43 13.01
CA ILE A 77 -2.02 -26.14 14.39
C ILE A 77 -0.85 -25.77 15.33
N GLY A 78 0.40 -25.78 14.84
CA GLY A 78 1.61 -25.57 15.65
C GLY A 78 2.35 -24.26 15.43
N LEU A 79 2.32 -23.73 14.20
CA LEU A 79 3.07 -22.58 13.75
C LEU A 79 2.47 -21.30 14.32
N GLN A 80 3.27 -20.56 15.06
CA GLN A 80 2.88 -19.33 15.74
C GLN A 80 3.39 -18.10 14.98
N SER A 81 4.53 -18.19 14.29
CA SER A 81 5.10 -17.09 13.54
C SER A 81 5.57 -17.56 12.16
N LEU A 82 5.05 -16.92 11.12
CA LEU A 82 5.53 -17.07 9.75
C LEU A 82 6.05 -15.73 9.21
N ASN A 83 7.30 -15.72 8.75
CA ASN A 83 7.81 -14.66 7.90
C ASN A 83 7.90 -15.13 6.45
N PHE A 84 6.96 -14.71 5.61
CA PHE A 84 6.91 -15.01 4.18
C PHE A 84 7.31 -13.79 3.31
N SER A 85 7.87 -12.75 3.94
CA SER A 85 8.19 -11.48 3.27
C SER A 85 9.09 -11.63 2.04
N TRP A 86 8.94 -10.76 1.06
CA TRP A 86 9.75 -10.74 -0.17
C TRP A 86 9.70 -12.04 -0.97
N ASN A 87 8.52 -12.64 -1.00
CA ASN A 87 8.11 -13.66 -1.97
C ASN A 87 7.04 -13.06 -2.90
N THR A 88 6.35 -13.84 -3.72
CA THR A 88 5.23 -13.32 -4.51
C THR A 88 3.98 -14.13 -4.27
N LEU A 89 2.95 -13.48 -3.75
CA LEU A 89 1.60 -14.01 -3.72
C LEU A 89 0.93 -13.66 -5.05
N VAL A 90 0.74 -14.67 -5.89
CA VAL A 90 -0.13 -14.50 -7.07
C VAL A 90 -1.58 -14.30 -6.63
N LYS A 91 -2.44 -13.81 -7.53
CA LYS A 91 -3.85 -13.52 -7.22
C LYS A 91 -4.58 -14.67 -6.50
N THR A 92 -4.35 -15.91 -6.94
CA THR A 92 -4.92 -17.11 -6.31
C THR A 92 -4.38 -17.35 -4.90
N ALA A 93 -3.09 -17.12 -4.66
CA ALA A 93 -2.50 -17.21 -3.33
C ALA A 93 -3.06 -16.10 -2.42
N GLY A 94 -3.30 -14.90 -2.95
CA GLY A 94 -3.94 -13.81 -2.22
C GLY A 94 -5.37 -14.12 -1.76
N THR A 95 -6.19 -14.77 -2.59
CA THR A 95 -7.53 -15.23 -2.18
C THR A 95 -7.46 -16.34 -1.14
N GLU A 96 -6.52 -17.28 -1.31
CA GLU A 96 -6.32 -18.35 -0.34
C GLU A 96 -5.74 -17.84 0.99
N LEU A 97 -5.02 -16.72 0.99
CA LEU A 97 -4.43 -16.09 2.17
C LEU A 97 -5.52 -15.57 3.10
N ALA A 98 -6.51 -14.87 2.56
CA ALA A 98 -7.66 -14.42 3.33
C ALA A 98 -8.34 -15.60 4.02
N ARG A 99 -8.54 -16.71 3.30
CA ARG A 99 -9.11 -17.93 3.88
C ARG A 99 -8.21 -18.55 4.95
N ALA A 100 -6.89 -18.53 4.76
CA ALA A 100 -5.94 -19.06 5.74
C ALA A 100 -5.91 -18.25 7.03
N ILE A 101 -5.96 -16.92 6.94
CA ILE A 101 -6.06 -16.03 8.11
C ILE A 101 -7.36 -16.29 8.89
N HIS A 102 -8.45 -16.59 8.18
CA HIS A 102 -9.75 -16.84 8.80
C HIS A 102 -9.84 -18.19 9.51
N GLU A 103 -9.30 -19.25 8.90
CA GLU A 103 -9.41 -20.63 9.40
C GLU A 103 -8.30 -21.03 10.38
N ASN A 104 -7.13 -20.36 10.34
CA ASN A 104 -6.01 -20.73 11.18
C ASN A 104 -6.23 -20.30 12.66
N THR A 105 -5.93 -21.21 13.58
CA THR A 105 -6.12 -21.03 15.05
C THR A 105 -4.81 -21.07 15.85
N SER A 106 -3.66 -21.14 15.18
CA SER A 106 -2.33 -21.30 15.78
C SER A 106 -1.44 -20.08 15.62
N LEU A 107 -1.58 -19.38 14.50
CA LEU A 107 -0.73 -18.28 14.06
C LEU A 107 -1.01 -17.03 14.90
N VAL A 108 0.06 -16.49 15.45
CA VAL A 108 0.12 -15.27 16.26
C VAL A 108 0.69 -14.11 15.44
N GLU A 109 1.64 -14.42 14.56
CA GLU A 109 2.35 -13.42 13.77
C GLU A 109 2.47 -13.86 12.31
N LEU A 110 2.03 -12.98 11.41
CA LEU A 110 2.15 -13.18 9.96
C LEU A 110 2.84 -11.97 9.32
N ARG A 111 4.04 -12.18 8.77
CA ARG A 111 4.73 -11.17 7.96
C ARG A 111 4.70 -11.53 6.49
N ILE A 112 4.08 -10.67 5.69
CA ILE A 112 3.88 -10.80 4.24
C ILE A 112 4.29 -9.50 3.53
N ARG A 113 5.36 -8.88 4.04
CA ARG A 113 5.93 -7.64 3.54
C ARG A 113 6.49 -7.81 2.13
N GLY A 114 6.16 -6.93 1.20
CA GLY A 114 6.70 -7.00 -0.17
C GLY A 114 6.31 -8.27 -0.94
N CYS A 115 5.13 -8.81 -0.69
CA CYS A 115 4.58 -10.01 -1.33
C CYS A 115 3.75 -9.74 -2.59
N ARG A 116 3.73 -8.50 -3.09
CA ARG A 116 2.89 -8.02 -4.22
C ARG A 116 1.39 -8.09 -3.96
N ILE A 117 0.97 -7.80 -2.72
CA ILE A 117 -0.44 -7.70 -2.33
C ILE A 117 -1.05 -6.42 -2.92
N ASP A 118 -2.13 -6.56 -3.68
CA ASP A 118 -2.90 -5.46 -4.26
C ASP A 118 -4.10 -5.07 -3.38
N ASP A 119 -4.85 -4.05 -3.82
CA ASP A 119 -6.05 -3.54 -3.13
C ASP A 119 -7.11 -4.62 -2.85
N ASN A 120 -7.29 -5.57 -3.77
CA ASN A 120 -8.33 -6.60 -3.66
C ASN A 120 -7.94 -7.63 -2.59
N VAL A 121 -6.66 -8.02 -2.57
CA VAL A 121 -6.16 -8.94 -1.55
C VAL A 121 -6.11 -8.25 -0.18
N ALA A 122 -5.73 -6.98 -0.11
CA ALA A 122 -5.78 -6.20 1.13
C ALA A 122 -7.21 -6.11 1.71
N GLU A 123 -8.20 -5.85 0.86
CA GLU A 123 -9.61 -5.88 1.25
C GLU A 123 -10.04 -7.26 1.75
N ALA A 124 -9.66 -8.33 1.05
CA ALA A 124 -9.97 -9.70 1.46
C ALA A 124 -9.34 -10.06 2.81
N VAL A 125 -8.10 -9.64 3.07
CA VAL A 125 -7.46 -9.78 4.39
C VAL A 125 -8.26 -9.04 5.45
N GLY A 126 -8.67 -7.79 5.19
CA GLY A 126 -9.53 -7.02 6.11
C GLY A 126 -10.87 -7.72 6.39
N GLN A 127 -11.50 -8.32 5.38
CA GLN A 127 -12.75 -9.06 5.55
C GLN A 127 -12.55 -10.30 6.42
N SER A 128 -11.47 -11.06 6.20
CA SER A 128 -11.13 -12.24 7.00
C SER A 128 -10.80 -11.93 8.45
N LEU A 129 -10.24 -10.75 8.72
CA LEU A 129 -10.04 -10.24 10.08
C LEU A 129 -11.36 -9.78 10.73
N PHE A 130 -12.40 -9.45 9.97
CA PHE A 130 -13.68 -9.04 10.55
C PHE A 130 -14.63 -10.22 10.84
N THR A 131 -14.62 -11.26 10.00
CA THR A 131 -15.63 -12.33 10.08
C THR A 131 -15.54 -13.13 11.40
N GLY A 132 -16.70 -13.40 12.02
CA GLY A 132 -16.87 -13.84 13.42
C GLY A 132 -16.18 -15.13 13.90
N SER A 133 -15.37 -15.80 13.07
CA SER A 133 -14.53 -16.92 13.51
C SER A 133 -13.24 -16.46 14.23
N MET A 134 -13.04 -15.16 14.40
CA MET A 134 -11.90 -14.60 15.13
C MET A 134 -11.88 -14.91 16.64
N GLU A 135 -12.96 -15.42 17.24
CA GLU A 135 -12.92 -15.83 18.65
C GLU A 135 -11.83 -16.89 18.91
N GLU A 136 -11.57 -17.77 17.93
CA GLU A 136 -10.54 -18.80 18.01
C GLU A 136 -9.19 -18.37 17.42
N SER A 137 -9.16 -17.30 16.63
CA SER A 137 -7.91 -16.77 16.07
C SER A 137 -6.96 -16.36 17.19
N LYS A 138 -5.66 -16.60 16.98
CA LYS A 138 -4.58 -16.15 17.87
C LYS A 138 -3.77 -15.01 17.27
N LEU A 139 -4.19 -14.51 16.11
CA LEU A 139 -3.42 -13.55 15.34
C LEU A 139 -3.35 -12.21 16.08
N VAL A 140 -2.12 -11.78 16.38
CA VAL A 140 -1.80 -10.56 17.12
C VAL A 140 -1.13 -9.54 16.20
N ILE A 141 -0.30 -10.00 15.26
CA ILE A 141 0.48 -9.13 14.38
C ILE A 141 0.29 -9.55 12.92
N VAL A 142 -0.04 -8.58 12.07
CA VAL A 142 -0.03 -8.75 10.61
C VAL A 142 0.78 -7.64 9.97
N ASP A 143 1.86 -8.01 9.28
CA ASP A 143 2.71 -7.08 8.53
C ASP A 143 2.47 -7.19 7.03
N LEU A 144 1.83 -6.16 6.48
CA LEU A 144 1.48 -5.96 5.07
C LEU A 144 2.37 -4.90 4.40
N SER A 145 3.44 -4.45 5.06
CA SER A 145 4.30 -3.35 4.60
C SER A 145 4.89 -3.58 3.20
N ARG A 146 5.33 -2.50 2.53
CA ARG A 146 5.95 -2.56 1.19
C ARG A 146 5.18 -3.36 0.13
N ASN A 147 3.87 -3.45 0.25
CA ASN A 147 3.02 -4.00 -0.80
C ASN A 147 2.41 -2.87 -1.65
N PRO A 148 2.11 -3.12 -2.93
CA PRO A 148 1.49 -2.14 -3.82
C PRO A 148 -0.01 -1.93 -3.51
N ILE A 149 -0.31 -1.53 -2.28
CA ILE A 149 -1.66 -1.21 -1.80
C ILE A 149 -1.84 0.30 -1.94
N SER A 150 -2.88 0.71 -2.66
CA SER A 150 -3.28 2.12 -2.80
C SER A 150 -4.02 2.60 -1.54
N THR A 151 -4.20 3.91 -1.39
CA THR A 151 -5.03 4.45 -0.30
C THR A 151 -6.45 3.89 -0.34
N ARG A 152 -7.01 3.61 -1.53
CA ARG A 152 -8.32 2.96 -1.66
C ARG A 152 -8.30 1.54 -1.11
N GLY A 153 -7.24 0.78 -1.35
CA GLY A 153 -7.05 -0.55 -0.76
C GLY A 153 -6.98 -0.51 0.76
N VAL A 154 -6.19 0.43 1.30
CA VAL A 154 -6.10 0.69 2.74
C VAL A 154 -7.47 1.05 3.32
N LEU A 155 -8.20 2.00 2.71
CA LEU A 155 -9.54 2.39 3.15
C LEU A 155 -10.49 1.19 3.26
N ARG A 156 -10.49 0.29 2.28
CA ARG A 156 -11.34 -0.89 2.29
C ARG A 156 -10.96 -1.88 3.38
N LEU A 157 -9.66 -2.07 3.61
CA LEU A 157 -9.16 -2.88 4.71
C LEU A 157 -9.60 -2.28 6.06
N LEU A 158 -9.31 -1.00 6.30
CA LEU A 158 -9.66 -0.30 7.55
C LEU A 158 -11.17 -0.24 7.77
N ALA A 159 -11.97 -0.08 6.72
CA ALA A 159 -13.42 -0.11 6.82
C ALA A 159 -13.95 -1.43 7.38
N GLN A 160 -13.27 -2.56 7.16
CA GLN A 160 -13.63 -3.83 7.80
C GLN A 160 -13.26 -3.83 9.29
N LEU A 161 -12.09 -3.31 9.65
CA LEU A 161 -11.64 -3.24 11.04
C LEU A 161 -12.53 -2.34 11.89
N LYS A 162 -13.00 -1.21 11.35
CA LYS A 162 -13.95 -0.30 12.03
C LYS A 162 -15.22 -1.01 12.48
N ARG A 163 -15.63 -2.06 11.77
CA ARG A 163 -16.84 -2.84 12.10
C ARG A 163 -16.62 -3.77 13.29
N MET A 164 -15.38 -4.11 13.64
CA MET A 164 -15.07 -4.98 14.77
C MET A 164 -15.45 -4.33 16.09
N GLU A 165 -15.97 -5.10 17.04
CA GLU A 165 -16.26 -4.64 18.40
C GLU A 165 -15.14 -5.01 19.38
N THR A 166 -14.46 -6.12 19.13
CA THR A 166 -13.31 -6.59 19.90
C THR A 166 -12.31 -7.23 18.96
N THR A 167 -11.04 -7.26 19.36
CA THR A 167 -9.98 -7.93 18.59
C THR A 167 -8.85 -8.39 19.51
N LYS A 168 -8.19 -9.50 19.16
CA LYS A 168 -6.91 -9.90 19.75
C LYS A 168 -5.71 -9.30 19.00
N LEU A 169 -5.97 -8.76 17.82
CA LEU A 169 -4.98 -8.12 16.98
C LEU A 169 -4.48 -6.86 17.69
N LYS A 170 -3.17 -6.79 17.88
CA LYS A 170 -2.51 -5.64 18.51
C LYS A 170 -1.82 -4.77 17.49
N GLU A 171 -1.34 -5.34 16.38
CA GLU A 171 -0.57 -4.58 15.40
C GLU A 171 -0.95 -4.95 13.98
N ILE A 172 -1.30 -3.93 13.20
CA ILE A 172 -1.32 -3.99 11.74
C ILE A 172 -0.24 -3.06 11.23
N ILE A 173 0.72 -3.63 10.51
CA ILE A 173 1.88 -2.92 10.00
C ILE A 173 1.72 -2.71 8.50
N LEU A 174 1.62 -1.45 8.11
CA LEU A 174 1.46 -0.94 6.75
C LEU A 174 2.58 0.08 6.47
N GLU A 175 3.79 -0.17 6.97
CA GLU A 175 4.95 0.68 6.70
C GLU A 175 5.22 0.74 5.19
N ASP A 176 5.72 1.89 4.75
CA ASP A 176 5.98 2.18 3.33
C ASP A 176 4.72 2.08 2.43
N ILE A 177 3.51 2.10 3.01
CA ILE A 177 2.23 2.29 2.31
C ILE A 177 1.68 3.65 2.69
N SER A 178 1.30 4.44 1.70
CA SER A 178 0.89 5.82 1.95
C SER A 178 -0.59 5.91 2.34
N PHE A 179 -0.92 6.83 3.25
CA PHE A 179 -2.27 7.02 3.80
C PHE A 179 -2.78 8.42 3.46
N ASP A 180 -3.97 8.56 2.90
CA ASP A 180 -4.60 9.88 2.71
C ASP A 180 -5.45 10.30 3.92
N CYS A 181 -5.99 11.53 3.90
CA CYS A 181 -6.83 12.06 4.98
C CYS A 181 -8.00 11.13 5.35
N PRO A 182 -8.77 10.55 4.40
CA PRO A 182 -9.77 9.53 4.71
C PRO A 182 -9.22 8.30 5.45
N CYS A 183 -8.04 7.79 5.08
CA CYS A 183 -7.40 6.71 5.84
C CYS A 183 -7.13 7.12 7.29
N MET A 184 -6.58 8.32 7.49
CA MET A 184 -6.26 8.83 8.83
C MET A 184 -7.49 9.00 9.70
N GLN A 185 -8.61 9.52 9.14
CA GLN A 185 -9.88 9.61 9.86
C GLN A 185 -10.38 8.23 10.31
N LEU A 186 -10.28 7.20 9.47
CA LEU A 186 -10.63 5.83 9.85
C LEU A 186 -9.70 5.28 10.94
N VAL A 187 -8.40 5.57 10.88
CA VAL A 187 -7.44 5.17 11.92
C VAL A 187 -7.82 5.80 13.26
N GLU A 188 -8.18 7.08 13.30
CA GLU A 188 -8.63 7.75 14.53
C GLU A 188 -9.89 7.11 15.10
N GLU A 189 -10.90 6.84 14.26
CA GLU A 189 -12.12 6.17 14.69
C GLU A 189 -11.86 4.74 15.20
N ILE A 190 -10.97 3.99 14.54
CA ILE A 190 -10.57 2.66 14.99
C ILE A 190 -9.84 2.75 16.32
N ASN A 191 -8.90 3.68 16.50
CA ASN A 191 -8.16 3.86 17.75
C ASN A 191 -9.08 4.22 18.93
N GLN A 192 -10.16 4.98 18.67
CA GLN A 192 -11.17 5.27 19.70
C GLN A 192 -11.96 4.02 20.10
N LYS A 193 -12.27 3.14 19.15
CA LYS A 193 -13.07 1.92 19.37
C LYS A 193 -12.24 0.74 19.90
N LEU A 194 -11.03 0.59 19.40
CA LEU A 194 -10.10 -0.51 19.64
C LEU A 194 -8.73 0.05 20.09
N PRO A 195 -8.63 0.60 21.31
CA PRO A 195 -7.42 1.30 21.77
C PRO A 195 -6.18 0.39 21.92
N GLU A 196 -6.37 -0.93 21.97
CA GLU A 196 -5.27 -1.91 22.01
C GLU A 196 -4.71 -2.25 20.63
N LEU A 197 -5.40 -1.90 19.55
CA LEU A 197 -4.97 -2.13 18.17
C LEU A 197 -4.18 -0.92 17.67
N GLN A 198 -2.89 -1.14 17.38
CA GLN A 198 -2.01 -0.17 16.75
C GLN A 198 -1.98 -0.39 15.24
N ILE A 199 -2.23 0.69 14.49
CA ILE A 199 -2.06 0.72 13.04
C ILE A 199 -0.79 1.52 12.75
N ILE A 200 0.29 0.81 12.41
CA ILE A 200 1.55 1.42 12.01
C ILE A 200 1.47 1.64 10.50
N HIS A 201 1.58 2.89 10.06
CA HIS A 201 1.43 3.24 8.65
C HIS A 201 2.66 3.93 8.09
N GLY A 202 2.79 3.90 6.76
CA GLY A 202 3.79 4.66 6.03
C GLY A 202 3.44 6.15 5.94
N PRO A 203 4.06 6.88 4.99
CA PRO A 203 3.92 8.33 4.93
C PRO A 203 2.47 8.76 4.68
N GLU A 204 2.02 9.77 5.41
CA GLU A 204 0.74 10.42 5.15
C GLU A 204 0.82 11.21 3.84
N LEU A 205 -0.01 10.83 2.88
CA LEU A 205 -0.35 11.64 1.72
C LEU A 205 -1.16 12.83 2.21
N ILE A 206 -0.48 13.96 2.33
CA ILE A 206 -1.11 15.24 2.58
C ILE A 206 -1.79 15.66 1.29
N VAL A 207 -3.02 15.18 1.11
CA VAL A 207 -3.97 15.78 0.17
C VAL A 207 -4.33 17.12 0.78
N GLY A 208 -3.75 18.18 0.23
CA GLY A 208 -3.91 19.53 0.75
C GLY A 208 -5.39 19.85 0.94
N ASN A 209 -5.79 20.07 2.20
CA ASN A 209 -6.86 20.98 2.60
C ASN A 209 -6.97 21.04 4.14
N THR A 210 -5.96 21.59 4.81
CA THR A 210 -6.16 22.25 6.10
C THR A 210 -5.12 23.32 6.39
N VAL A 211 -5.51 24.34 7.16
CA VAL A 211 -4.67 25.49 7.57
C VAL A 211 -3.43 25.05 8.39
N GLN A 212 -3.39 23.80 8.85
CA GLN A 212 -2.28 23.24 9.62
C GLN A 212 -1.16 22.63 8.75
N ASP A 213 -1.44 22.28 7.48
CA ASP A 213 -0.51 21.59 6.58
C ASP A 213 0.50 22.52 5.87
N ILE A 214 0.57 23.78 6.29
CA ILE A 214 1.49 24.80 5.75
C ILE A 214 2.97 24.44 6.04
N LYS A 215 3.23 23.45 6.91
CA LYS A 215 4.54 23.22 7.51
C LYS A 215 5.23 21.89 7.11
N SER A 216 4.66 21.05 6.26
CA SER A 216 5.24 19.74 5.92
C SER A 216 5.97 19.73 4.58
N GLU A 217 7.25 19.35 4.61
CA GLU A 217 8.14 19.26 3.45
C GLU A 217 8.21 17.81 2.92
N GLY A 218 7.37 17.42 1.96
CA GLY A 218 7.51 16.10 1.33
C GLY A 218 6.59 15.86 0.14
N GLY A 219 7.18 15.62 -1.04
CA GLY A 219 6.48 15.26 -2.29
C GLY A 219 7.14 15.83 -3.55
N LYS A 220 6.95 15.16 -4.71
CA LYS A 220 7.20 15.75 -6.05
C LYS A 220 5.92 16.46 -6.50
N PHE A 221 6.04 17.76 -6.71
CA PHE A 221 4.91 18.61 -7.06
C PHE A 221 5.06 19.07 -8.50
N ALA A 222 3.94 19.13 -9.23
CA ALA A 222 3.98 19.73 -10.56
C ALA A 222 4.34 21.22 -10.41
N ASP A 223 5.26 21.71 -11.24
CA ASP A 223 5.50 23.14 -11.31
C ASP A 223 4.27 23.82 -11.92
N LEU A 224 3.53 24.57 -11.09
CA LEU A 224 2.28 25.20 -11.50
C LEU A 224 2.47 26.21 -12.63
N PHE A 225 3.64 26.85 -12.73
CA PHE A 225 3.95 27.71 -13.85
C PHE A 225 4.19 26.93 -15.14
N SER A 226 4.83 25.76 -15.06
CA SER A 226 4.96 24.84 -16.19
C SER A 226 3.60 24.36 -16.69
N LEU A 227 2.63 24.09 -15.80
CA LEU A 227 1.27 23.74 -16.20
C LEU A 227 0.58 24.85 -17.00
N LEU A 228 0.74 26.10 -16.57
CA LEU A 228 0.20 27.27 -17.26
C LEU A 228 0.94 27.56 -18.58
N ARG A 229 2.28 27.41 -18.59
CA ARG A 229 3.17 27.81 -19.70
C ARG A 229 3.39 26.77 -20.77
N LEU A 230 3.20 25.49 -20.47
CA LEU A 230 3.47 24.40 -21.42
C LEU A 230 2.18 23.75 -21.93
N GLY A 231 1.02 24.18 -21.43
CA GLY A 231 -0.28 23.68 -21.88
C GLY A 231 -0.45 22.18 -21.65
N ILE A 232 0.13 21.66 -20.55
CA ILE A 232 0.09 20.24 -20.18
C ILE A 232 -1.36 19.84 -19.93
N ARG A 233 -1.76 18.69 -20.49
CA ARG A 233 -3.12 18.15 -20.38
C ARG A 233 -3.21 17.10 -19.27
N TYR A 234 -4.15 17.29 -18.36
CA TYR A 234 -4.57 16.32 -17.37
C TYR A 234 -6.01 15.94 -17.68
N ASP A 235 -6.28 14.64 -17.83
CA ASP A 235 -7.58 14.14 -18.27
C ASP A 235 -8.09 14.83 -19.56
N GLY A 236 -7.18 15.06 -20.51
CA GLY A 236 -7.47 15.72 -21.80
C GLY A 236 -7.62 17.24 -21.75
N ARG A 237 -7.62 17.86 -20.56
CA ARG A 237 -7.89 19.30 -20.35
C ARG A 237 -6.67 20.04 -19.81
N ARG A 238 -6.48 21.30 -20.17
CA ARG A 238 -5.41 22.15 -19.61
C ARG A 238 -5.92 22.89 -18.37
N LEU A 239 -5.02 23.26 -17.47
CA LEU A 239 -5.35 24.10 -16.32
C LEU A 239 -6.06 25.40 -16.73
N VAL A 240 -5.58 26.05 -17.79
CA VAL A 240 -6.20 27.28 -18.32
C VAL A 240 -7.63 27.07 -18.85
N ASP A 241 -7.94 25.88 -19.36
CA ASP A 241 -9.29 25.58 -19.88
C ASP A 241 -10.29 25.46 -18.72
N VAL A 242 -9.87 24.82 -17.61
CA VAL A 242 -10.68 24.71 -16.39
C VAL A 242 -10.86 26.07 -15.72
N LEU A 243 -9.80 26.89 -15.67
CA LEU A 243 -9.88 28.25 -15.13
C LEU A 243 -10.82 29.13 -15.95
N LEU A 244 -10.82 29.00 -17.28
CA LEU A 244 -11.73 29.74 -18.16
C LEU A 244 -13.20 29.36 -17.94
N GLU A 245 -13.50 28.09 -17.68
CA GLU A 245 -14.86 27.66 -17.34
C GLU A 245 -15.35 28.21 -15.99
N MET A 246 -14.43 28.47 -15.07
CA MET A 246 -14.73 28.99 -13.74
C MET A 246 -14.82 30.52 -13.69
N ASP A 247 -14.22 31.21 -14.66
CA ASP A 247 -14.33 32.66 -14.86
C ASP A 247 -15.60 33.02 -15.65
N THR A 248 -16.74 32.94 -14.96
CA THR A 248 -18.07 33.25 -15.52
C THR A 248 -18.22 34.71 -15.95
N GLU A 249 -17.38 35.60 -15.43
CA GLU A 249 -17.38 37.04 -15.74
C GLU A 249 -16.39 37.41 -16.87
N HIS A 250 -15.65 36.43 -17.41
CA HIS A 250 -14.64 36.60 -18.46
C HIS A 250 -13.59 37.68 -18.16
N THR A 251 -13.23 37.80 -16.88
CA THR A 251 -12.29 38.79 -16.35
C THR A 251 -10.82 38.38 -16.47
N GLN A 252 -10.57 37.11 -16.83
CA GLN A 252 -9.26 36.44 -16.82
C GLN A 252 -8.58 36.43 -15.44
N LEU A 253 -9.39 36.60 -14.39
CA LEU A 253 -9.00 36.63 -13.00
C LEU A 253 -9.78 35.55 -12.26
N VAL A 254 -9.08 34.78 -11.43
CA VAL A 254 -9.70 33.83 -10.50
C VAL A 254 -9.22 34.10 -9.08
N THR A 255 -10.05 33.78 -8.10
CA THR A 255 -9.58 33.79 -6.71
C THR A 255 -8.64 32.62 -6.45
N VAL A 256 -7.89 32.67 -5.35
CA VAL A 256 -7.00 31.57 -4.95
C VAL A 256 -7.81 30.29 -4.71
N GLU A 257 -9.03 30.41 -4.17
CA GLU A 257 -9.94 29.29 -3.95
C GLU A 257 -10.37 28.65 -5.26
N GLN A 258 -10.77 29.45 -6.26
CA GLN A 258 -11.13 28.94 -7.59
C GLN A 258 -9.95 28.29 -8.31
N PHE A 259 -8.76 28.85 -8.16
CA PHE A 259 -7.53 28.28 -8.73
C PHE A 259 -7.19 26.91 -8.11
N VAL A 260 -7.35 26.78 -6.80
CA VAL A 260 -7.20 25.51 -6.07
C VAL A 260 -8.26 24.49 -6.47
N GLU A 261 -9.51 24.91 -6.63
CA GLU A 261 -10.58 24.03 -7.10
C GLU A 261 -10.32 23.54 -8.53
N ALA A 262 -9.75 24.37 -9.42
CA ALA A 262 -9.35 23.96 -10.76
C ALA A 262 -8.24 22.89 -10.75
N LEU A 263 -7.23 23.02 -9.87
CA LEU A 263 -6.19 22.00 -9.68
C LEU A 263 -6.77 20.69 -9.13
N THR A 264 -7.75 20.79 -8.23
CA THR A 264 -8.49 19.64 -7.67
C THR A 264 -9.28 18.91 -8.75
N LYS A 265 -9.99 19.64 -9.63
CA LYS A 265 -10.72 19.06 -10.78
C LYS A 265 -9.79 18.32 -11.74
N LEU A 266 -8.54 18.75 -11.87
CA LEU A 266 -7.52 18.11 -12.71
C LEU A 266 -6.69 17.05 -11.99
N SER A 267 -6.97 16.77 -10.71
CA SER A 267 -6.19 15.85 -9.88
C SER A 267 -4.68 16.18 -9.84
N VAL A 268 -4.34 17.47 -9.82
CA VAL A 268 -2.95 17.95 -9.78
C VAL A 268 -2.52 18.20 -8.34
N ASN A 269 -1.39 17.62 -7.93
CA ASN A 269 -0.79 17.85 -6.62
C ASN A 269 0.03 19.16 -6.57
N TYR A 270 -0.11 19.95 -5.51
CA TYR A 270 0.58 21.24 -5.34
C TYR A 270 0.96 21.55 -3.89
N ARG A 271 2.02 22.35 -3.67
CA ARG A 271 2.38 22.92 -2.35
C ARG A 271 1.71 24.27 -2.14
N ARG A 272 1.46 24.63 -0.88
CA ARG A 272 1.03 25.99 -0.54
C ARG A 272 2.05 27.06 -0.92
N SER A 273 3.35 26.75 -0.88
CA SER A 273 4.39 27.67 -1.35
C SER A 273 4.24 27.98 -2.85
N GLN A 274 3.89 26.98 -3.66
CA GLN A 274 3.64 27.17 -5.09
C GLN A 274 2.37 27.99 -5.33
N ILE A 275 1.31 27.77 -4.54
CA ILE A 275 0.09 28.60 -4.63
C ILE A 275 0.36 30.05 -4.22
N ARG A 276 1.15 30.27 -3.15
CA ARG A 276 1.58 31.63 -2.76
C ARG A 276 2.44 32.28 -3.82
N GLU A 277 3.36 31.54 -4.42
CA GLU A 277 4.24 32.05 -5.47
C GLU A 277 3.43 32.42 -6.73
N VAL A 278 2.50 31.56 -7.16
CA VAL A 278 1.57 31.84 -8.26
C VAL A 278 0.70 33.06 -7.93
N SER A 279 0.12 33.12 -6.74
CA SER A 279 -0.69 34.26 -6.29
C SER A 279 0.10 35.57 -6.27
N GLN A 280 1.35 35.57 -5.78
CA GLN A 280 2.18 36.77 -5.75
C GLN A 280 2.66 37.20 -7.15
N ARG A 281 3.07 36.24 -7.99
CA ARG A 281 3.67 36.54 -9.29
C ARG A 281 2.65 36.82 -10.39
N LEU A 282 1.45 36.24 -10.28
CA LEU A 282 0.35 36.43 -11.23
C LEU A 282 -0.73 37.39 -10.71
N SER A 283 -0.54 37.99 -9.54
CA SER A 283 -1.36 39.10 -9.07
C SER A 283 -0.97 40.36 -9.84
N ARG A 284 -1.92 40.92 -10.61
CA ARG A 284 -1.76 42.23 -11.27
C ARG A 284 -2.19 43.40 -10.38
N GLN A 285 -3.00 43.13 -9.36
CA GLN A 285 -3.53 44.11 -8.42
C GLN A 285 -3.38 43.59 -6.98
N SER A 286 -3.27 44.49 -6.00
CA SER A 286 -3.17 44.15 -4.57
C SER A 286 -4.44 43.54 -3.96
N ASP A 287 -5.32 42.97 -4.78
CA ASP A 287 -6.61 42.37 -4.42
C ASP A 287 -6.51 40.85 -4.15
N GLY A 288 -5.35 40.24 -4.40
CA GLY A 288 -5.09 38.82 -4.13
C GLY A 288 -5.64 37.86 -5.18
N LYS A 289 -6.13 38.35 -6.34
CA LYS A 289 -6.60 37.51 -7.44
C LYS A 289 -5.47 37.08 -8.37
N ILE A 290 -5.59 35.89 -8.97
CA ILE A 290 -4.63 35.31 -9.91
C ILE A 290 -5.07 35.63 -11.33
N TYR A 291 -4.23 36.37 -12.07
CA TYR A 291 -4.43 36.64 -13.48
C TYR A 291 -3.77 35.55 -14.34
N TYR A 292 -4.57 34.83 -15.12
CA TYR A 292 -4.09 33.72 -15.97
C TYR A 292 -4.16 34.03 -17.47
N GLY A 293 -4.65 35.22 -17.86
CA GLY A 293 -4.89 35.61 -19.25
C GLY A 293 -3.67 35.53 -20.17
N ASP A 294 -2.46 35.74 -19.63
CA ASP A 294 -1.20 35.66 -20.40
C ASP A 294 -0.89 34.23 -20.88
N TYR A 295 -1.58 33.22 -20.36
CA TYR A 295 -1.37 31.80 -20.66
C TYR A 295 -2.41 31.18 -21.58
N LEU A 296 -3.41 31.95 -22.05
CA LEU A 296 -4.50 31.45 -22.90
C LEU A 296 -4.02 31.00 -24.30
N HIS A 297 -2.96 31.60 -24.82
CA HIS A 297 -2.47 31.40 -26.20
C HIS A 297 -1.25 30.48 -26.32
N VAL A 298 -0.85 29.83 -25.22
CA VAL A 298 0.30 28.91 -25.23
C VAL A 298 0.00 27.70 -26.14
N ASN A 299 0.75 27.58 -27.23
CA ASN A 299 0.68 26.45 -28.16
C ASN A 299 1.55 25.27 -27.72
N ILE A 300 1.03 24.08 -27.97
CA ILE A 300 1.43 22.76 -27.49
C ILE A 300 2.91 22.45 -27.79
N ARG A 301 3.68 22.04 -26.79
CA ARG A 301 4.79 21.10 -26.99
C ARG A 301 4.42 19.77 -26.37
N ASN A 302 4.64 18.69 -27.13
CA ASN A 302 4.30 17.34 -26.69
C ASN A 302 5.07 16.96 -25.42
N PRO A 303 4.46 16.22 -24.47
CA PRO A 303 5.14 15.77 -23.24
C PRO A 303 6.40 14.94 -23.49
N SER A 304 6.52 14.31 -24.67
CA SER A 304 7.69 13.53 -25.08
C SER A 304 8.96 14.36 -25.32
N GLU A 305 8.88 15.68 -25.38
CA GLU A 305 10.05 16.57 -25.50
C GLU A 305 10.58 17.06 -24.14
N LEU A 306 9.90 16.76 -23.02
CA LEU A 306 10.31 17.20 -21.68
C LEU A 306 11.30 16.25 -20.99
N GLU A 307 11.48 15.01 -21.48
CA GLU A 307 12.45 14.08 -20.91
C GLU A 307 13.91 14.47 -21.19
N ASP A 308 14.18 15.22 -22.26
CA ASP A 308 15.56 15.59 -22.65
C ASP A 308 16.14 16.83 -21.95
N THR A 309 15.36 17.51 -21.10
CA THR A 309 15.85 18.72 -20.39
C THR A 309 16.12 18.51 -18.90
N ALA A 310 15.90 17.31 -18.37
CA ALA A 310 16.20 16.95 -16.97
C ALA A 310 17.60 16.30 -16.77
N ARG A 311 18.52 16.48 -17.73
CA ARG A 311 19.95 16.15 -17.59
C ARG A 311 20.80 17.42 -17.67
N ILE A 312 20.83 18.19 -16.58
CA ILE A 312 22.03 18.89 -16.08
C ILE A 312 21.98 18.82 -14.55
#